data_AF-A0A1I5WA92-F1
#
_entry.id   AF-A0A1I5WA92-F1
#
_cell.length_a   1.000
_cell.length_b   1.000
_cell.length_c   1.000
_cell.angle_alpha   90.00
_cell.angle_beta   90.00
_cell.angle_gamma   90.00
#
_symmetry.space_group_name_H-M   'P 1'
#
loop_
_entity.id
_entity.type
_entity.pdbx_description
1 polymer ?
#
loop_
_entity_poly.entity_id
_entity_poly.type
_entity_poly.pdbx_seq_one_letter_code
_entity_poly.pdbx_strand_id
1 'polypeptide(L)' 'MVGEFFWDGAASTLFWVDPVNELTAVMFVQVMPFYGTLHKRFRDAVYGEYK' A
#
# COMPACT_ATOMS: atom_id res chain seq x y z
N MET A 1 -5.37 -20.62 -4.38
CA MET A 1 -4.23 -19.72 -4.11
C MET A 1 -4.66 -18.70 -3.08
N VAL A 2 -3.76 -18.28 -2.20
CA VAL A 2 -4.01 -17.20 -1.24
C VAL A 2 -3.89 -15.87 -2.00
N GLY A 3 -4.89 -14.98 -1.87
CA GLY A 3 -4.87 -13.66 -2.49
C GLY A 3 -4.11 -12.61 -1.67
N GLU A 4 -4.18 -11.34 -2.10
CA GLU A 4 -3.69 -10.21 -1.29
C GLU A 4 -4.70 -9.85 -0.18
N PHE A 5 -4.18 -9.46 0.99
CA PHE A 5 -4.98 -8.92 2.10
C PHE A 5 -4.54 -7.49 2.37
N PHE A 6 -5.48 -6.57 2.51
CA PHE A 6 -5.18 -5.16 2.74
C PHE A 6 -6.27 -4.46 3.53
N TRP A 7 -5.92 -3.31 4.11
CA TRP A 7 -6.86 -2.35 4.67
C TRP A 7 -6.27 -0.94 4.57
N ASP A 8 -7.14 0.06 4.51
CA ASP A 8 -6.76 1.46 4.54
C ASP A 8 -7.44 2.23 5.68
N GLY A 9 -6.87 3.39 6.00
CA GLY A 9 -7.38 4.26 7.05
C GLY A 9 -7.82 5.60 6.51
N ALA A 10 -8.75 6.24 7.22
CA ALA A 10 -9.29 7.55 6.85
C ALA A 10 -8.20 8.60 6.59
N ALA A 11 -7.11 8.58 7.37
CA ALA A 11 -5.92 9.43 7.22
C ALA A 11 -5.00 9.04 6.05
N SER A 12 -5.52 8.36 5.04
CA SER A 12 -4.83 7.86 3.84
C SER A 12 -3.72 6.84 4.13
N THR A 13 -3.71 6.21 5.30
CA THR A 13 -2.81 5.09 5.63
C THR A 13 -3.16 3.86 4.81
N LEU A 14 -2.20 2.97 4.55
CA LEU A 14 -2.39 1.72 3.82
C LEU A 14 -1.47 0.63 4.37
N PHE A 15 -1.94 -0.61 4.46
CA PHE A 15 -1.07 -1.78 4.55
C PHE A 15 -1.58 -2.89 3.64
N TRP A 16 -0.67 -3.79 3.22
CA TRP A 16 -1.05 -5.05 2.59
C TRP A 16 -0.03 -6.16 2.86
N VAL A 17 -0.50 -7.40 2.71
CA VAL A 17 0.29 -8.63 2.71
C VAL A 17 0.11 -9.31 1.36
N ASP A 18 1.23 -9.58 0.70
CA ASP A 18 1.32 -10.27 -0.58
C ASP A 18 2.19 -11.54 -0.42
N PRO A 19 1.56 -12.70 -0.17
CA PRO A 19 2.29 -13.95 0.01
C PRO A 19 3.00 -14.45 -1.26
N VAL A 20 2.57 -14.02 -2.45
CA VAL A 20 3.17 -14.47 -3.71
C VAL A 20 4.55 -13.84 -3.91
N ASN A 21 4.69 -12.57 -3.53
CA ASN A 21 5.95 -11.83 -3.60
C ASN A 21 6.72 -11.80 -2.27
N GLU A 22 6.30 -12.59 -1.26
CA GLU A 22 6.87 -12.61 0.09
C GLU A 22 7.02 -11.21 0.71
N LEU A 23 6.05 -10.33 0.47
CA LEU A 23 6.11 -8.91 0.78
C LEU A 23 5.01 -8.48 1.75
N THR A 24 5.38 -7.65 2.72
CA THR A 24 4.44 -6.90 3.56
C THR A 24 4.87 -5.44 3.58
N ALA A 25 3.91 -4.55 3.33
CA ALA A 25 4.17 -3.12 3.30
C ALA A 25 3.18 -2.36 4.17
N VAL A 26 3.68 -1.30 4.81
CA VAL A 26 2.91 -0.38 5.64
C VAL A 26 3.27 1.04 5.24
N MET A 27 2.25 1.86 4.99
CA MET A 27 2.38 3.28 4.71
C MET A 27 1.61 4.07 5.77
N PHE A 28 2.35 4.79 6.60
CA PHE A 28 1.80 5.78 7.51
C PHE A 28 1.99 7.19 6.98
N VAL A 29 0.87 7.90 6.86
CA VAL A 29 0.81 9.32 6.52
C VAL A 29 -0.27 9.98 7.37
N GLN A 30 -0.32 11.31 7.34
CA GLN A 30 -1.30 12.10 8.08
C GLN A 30 -2.04 13.03 7.11
N VAL A 31 -2.70 12.45 6.10
CA VAL A 31 -3.35 13.21 5.02
C VAL A 31 -4.87 13.04 5.10
N MET A 32 -5.56 14.18 5.21
CA MET A 32 -7.03 14.30 5.27
C MET A 32 -7.51 15.44 4.34
N PRO A 33 -8.67 15.31 3.65
CA PRO A 33 -9.50 14.10 3.56
C PRO A 33 -8.77 12.97 2.82
N PHE A 34 -9.35 11.78 2.80
CA PHE A 34 -8.78 10.59 2.16
C PHE A 34 -8.25 10.89 0.74
N TYR A 35 -7.00 10.52 0.46
CA TYR A 35 -6.33 10.75 -0.82
C TYR A 35 -5.81 9.43 -1.44
N GLY A 36 -6.72 8.67 -2.08
CA GLY A 36 -6.42 7.35 -2.64
C GLY A 36 -5.36 7.30 -3.75
N THR A 37 -5.04 8.42 -4.42
CA THR A 37 -3.95 8.43 -5.43
C THR A 37 -2.59 8.11 -4.79
N LEU A 38 -2.40 8.45 -3.51
CA LEU A 38 -1.18 8.15 -2.78
C LEU A 38 -0.95 6.64 -2.64
N HIS A 39 -2.02 5.87 -2.44
CA HIS A 39 -1.96 4.40 -2.37
C HIS A 39 -1.40 3.80 -3.65
N LYS A 40 -1.93 4.22 -4.81
CA LYS A 40 -1.46 3.73 -6.11
C LYS A 40 0.01 4.07 -6.31
N ARG A 41 0.40 5.33 -6.05
CA ARG A 41 1.80 5.77 -6.19
C ARG A 41 2.74 4.99 -5.29
N PHE A 42 2.33 4.70 -4.05
CA PHE A 42 3.12 3.89 -3.15
C PHE A 42 3.26 2.45 -3.65
N ARG A 43 2.18 1.82 -4.11
CA ARG A 43 2.25 0.48 -4.73
C ARG A 43 3.16 0.46 -5.96
N ASP A 44 3.01 1.43 -6.87
CA ASP A 44 3.88 1.56 -8.05
C ASP A 44 5.35 1.69 -7.65
N ALA A 45 5.65 2.37 -6.53
CA ALA A 45 7.01 2.52 -6.02
C ALA A 45 7.56 1.24 -5.35
N VAL A 46 6.72 0.47 -4.66
CA VAL A 46 7.14 -0.80 -4.02
C VAL A 46 7.40 -1.89 -5.04
N TYR A 47 6.55 -2.01 -6.08
CA TYR A 47 6.69 -3.04 -7.11
C TYR A 47 7.52 -2.58 -8.33
N GLY A 48 7.80 -1.29 -8.44
CA GLY A 48 8.55 -0.72 -9.55
C GLY A 48 10.05 -1.04 -9.50
N GLU A 49 10.75 -0.74 -10.60
CA GLU A 49 12.20 -0.88 -10.66
C GLU A 49 12.89 0.03 -9.65
N TYR A 50 13.85 -0.53 -8.90
CA TYR A 50 14.77 0.26 -8.12
C TYR A 50 15.72 1.01 -9.07
N LYS A 51 15.76 2.34 -8.95
CA LYS A 51 16.66 3.21 -9.73
C LYS A 51 17.80 3.71 -8.86
#